data_AF-A0A6I4MS13-F1
#
_entry.id   AF-A0A6I4MS13-F1
#
_cell.length_a   1.000
_cell.length_b   1.000
_cell.length_c   1.000
_cell.angle_alpha   90.00
_cell.angle_beta   90.00
_cell.angle_gamma   90.00
#
_symmetry.space_group_name_H-M   'P 1'
#
loop_
_entity.id
_entity.type
_entity.pdbx_description
1 polymer ?
#
loop_
_entity_poly.entity_id
_entity_poly.type
_entity_poly.pdbx_seq_one_letter_code
_entity_poly.pdbx_strand_id
1 'polypeptide(L)'
;MNVVNRRPLTDTAWRPAALALVDALKRRGLDAQVCGHSAVRVNNPAGEPDPDDPHGALMHPGMRQEVLCRRHEGALWWLWVWSGPTRKSPPELEPLCPLLETDTAADRIARVLAVPFTGSPDGS
;
A
#
# COMPACT_ATOMS: atom_id res chain seq x y z
N MET A 1 -34.12 -0.19 4.87
CA MET A 1 -33.29 0.48 3.84
C MET A 1 -32.64 1.69 4.49
N ASN A 2 -31.38 1.59 4.92
CA ASN A 2 -30.67 2.72 5.53
C ASN A 2 -29.98 3.53 4.43
N VAL A 3 -30.50 4.73 4.17
CA VAL A 3 -29.85 5.72 3.32
C VAL A 3 -28.70 6.32 4.13
N VAL A 4 -27.52 5.73 4.00
CA VAL A 4 -26.30 6.32 4.56
C VAL A 4 -26.04 7.60 3.79
N ASN A 5 -26.15 8.74 4.49
CA ASN A 5 -25.99 10.08 3.95
C ASN A 5 -24.52 10.28 3.49
N ARG A 6 -24.22 9.91 2.24
CA ARG A 6 -22.87 10.05 1.65
C ARG A 6 -22.68 11.50 1.20
N ARG A 7 -22.24 12.36 2.12
CA ARG A 7 -21.66 13.66 1.74
C ARG A 7 -20.53 13.42 0.72
N PRO A 8 -20.46 14.19 -0.37
CA PRO A 8 -19.33 14.08 -1.30
C PRO A 8 -18.05 14.44 -0.53
N LEU A 9 -17.13 13.47 -0.44
CA LEU A 9 -15.81 13.70 0.11
C LEU A 9 -15.10 14.74 -0.77
N THR A 10 -14.70 15.86 -0.16
CA THR A 10 -13.92 16.89 -0.85
C THR A 10 -12.55 16.34 -1.22
N ASP A 11 -11.89 16.90 -2.23
CA ASP A 11 -10.53 16.54 -2.64
C ASP A 11 -9.47 16.81 -1.54
N THR A 12 -9.88 17.24 -0.34
CA THR A 12 -9.04 17.40 0.85
C THR A 12 -9.20 16.27 1.86
N ALA A 13 -10.23 15.43 1.73
CA ALA A 13 -10.53 14.33 2.65
C ALA A 13 -9.51 13.17 2.58
N TRP A 14 -8.70 13.11 1.51
CA TRP A 14 -7.70 12.06 1.37
C TRP A 14 -6.59 12.14 2.41
N ARG A 15 -6.22 13.35 2.87
CA ARG A 15 -5.02 13.50 3.73
C ARG A 15 -5.22 12.89 5.11
N PRO A 16 -6.32 13.16 5.84
CA PRO A 16 -6.60 12.45 7.08
C PRO A 16 -6.73 10.93 6.90
N ALA A 17 -7.36 10.49 5.81
CA ALA A 17 -7.51 9.06 5.50
C ALA A 17 -6.17 8.38 5.18
N ALA A 18 -5.24 9.09 4.51
CA ALA A 18 -3.90 8.60 4.22
C ALA A 18 -3.06 8.43 5.50
N LEU A 19 -3.16 9.38 6.43
CA LEU A 19 -2.51 9.26 7.74
C LEU A 19 -3.09 8.09 8.54
N ALA A 20 -4.41 7.94 8.56
CA ALA A 20 -5.06 6.80 9.21
C ALA A 20 -4.63 5.46 8.59
N LEU A 21 -4.45 5.41 7.27
CA LEU A 21 -3.95 4.23 6.56
C LEU A 21 -2.51 3.91 6.96
N VAL A 22 -1.64 4.92 7.01
CA VAL A 22 -0.26 4.75 7.48
C VAL A 22 -0.22 4.18 8.90
N ASP A 23 -1.01 4.73 9.82
CA ASP A 23 -1.07 4.23 11.20
C ASP A 23 -1.58 2.78 11.25
N ALA A 24 -2.58 2.45 10.44
CA ALA A 24 -3.14 1.11 10.34
C ALA A 24 -2.12 0.08 9.80
N LEU A 25 -1.29 0.46 8.83
CA LEU A 25 -0.24 -0.37 8.28
C LEU A 25 0.91 -0.57 9.28
N LYS A 26 1.30 0.49 10.00
CA LYS A 26 2.32 0.42 11.05
C LYS A 26 1.92 -0.51 12.19
N ARG A 27 0.65 -0.49 12.62
CA ARG A 27 0.13 -1.46 13.60
C ARG A 27 0.22 -2.92 13.12
N ARG A 28 0.33 -3.16 11.81
CA ARG A 28 0.49 -4.48 11.19
C ARG A 28 1.97 -4.84 10.94
N GLY A 29 2.92 -4.06 11.47
CA GLY A 29 4.35 -4.33 11.35
C GLY A 29 4.97 -3.90 10.02
N LEU A 30 4.24 -3.15 9.21
CA LEU A 30 4.73 -2.61 7.94
C LEU A 30 5.31 -1.20 8.16
N ASP A 31 6.28 -0.83 7.34
CA ASP A 31 6.69 0.56 7.23
C ASP A 31 5.85 1.23 6.13
N ALA A 32 5.40 2.44 6.41
CA ALA A 32 4.44 3.14 5.57
C ALA A 32 4.59 4.65 5.72
N GLN A 33 4.44 5.35 4.60
CA GLN A 33 4.50 6.81 4.54
C GLN A 33 3.57 7.39 3.48
N VAL A 34 3.08 8.60 3.76
CA VAL A 34 2.39 9.40 2.75
C VAL A 34 3.44 9.98 1.80
N CYS A 35 3.26 9.71 0.51
CA CYS A 35 4.01 10.35 -0.56
C CYS A 35 3.15 11.46 -1.18
N GLY A 36 3.78 12.49 -1.76
CA GLY A 36 3.06 13.58 -2.42
C GLY A 36 2.03 13.07 -3.44
N HIS A 37 1.02 13.90 -3.74
CA HIS A 37 -0.09 13.58 -4.66
C HIS A 37 -1.03 12.45 -4.20
N SER A 38 -1.39 12.41 -2.92
CA SER A 38 -2.40 11.48 -2.40
C SER A 38 -2.00 10.00 -2.45
N ALA A 39 -0.71 9.72 -2.43
CA ALA A 39 -0.17 8.36 -2.44
C ALA A 39 0.25 7.90 -1.04
N VAL A 40 0.15 6.60 -0.79
CA VAL A 40 0.75 5.93 0.37
C VAL A 40 1.66 4.83 -0.16
N ARG A 41 2.92 4.86 0.25
CA ARG A 41 3.90 3.82 -0.03
C ARG A 41 4.11 2.98 1.20
N VAL A 42 4.22 1.68 0.99
CA VAL A 42 4.29 0.66 2.04
C VAL A 42 5.40 -0.31 1.68
N ASN A 43 6.20 -0.71 2.65
CA ASN A 43 7.22 -1.73 2.52
C ASN A 43 7.09 -2.74 3.66
N ASN A 44 7.45 -3.99 3.38
CA ASN A 44 7.59 -5.02 4.41
C ASN A 44 9.06 -5.09 4.85
N PRO A 45 9.40 -4.64 6.08
CA PRO A 45 10.77 -4.71 6.58
C PRO A 45 11.32 -6.15 6.65
N ALA A 46 10.46 -7.16 6.83
CA ALA A 46 10.88 -8.56 6.85
C ALA A 46 11.31 -9.09 5.47
N GLY A 47 11.03 -8.34 4.40
CA GLY A 47 11.52 -8.61 3.07
C GLY A 47 12.79 -7.84 2.71
N GLU A 48 13.32 -6.97 3.58
CA GLU A 48 14.57 -6.27 3.27
C GLU A 48 15.75 -7.27 3.25
N PRO A 49 16.72 -7.09 2.34
CA PRO A 49 17.90 -7.96 2.29
C PRO A 49 18.74 -7.80 3.55
N ASP A 50 19.49 -8.85 3.89
CA ASP A 50 20.46 -8.80 4.98
C ASP A 50 21.43 -7.62 4.75
N PRO A 51 21.62 -6.70 5.73
CA PRO A 51 22.56 -5.60 5.59
C PRO A 51 24.01 -6.05 5.29
N ASP A 52 24.36 -7.28 5.64
CA ASP A 52 25.68 -7.87 5.37
C ASP A 52 25.75 -8.58 3.99
N ASP A 53 24.65 -8.60 3.21
CA ASP A 53 24.62 -9.09 1.82
C ASP A 53 24.47 -7.96 0.79
N PRO A 54 25.58 -7.33 0.37
CA PRO A 54 25.56 -6.26 -0.62
C PRO A 54 25.10 -6.73 -2.01
N HIS A 55 25.21 -8.03 -2.31
CA HIS A 55 24.70 -8.59 -3.56
C HIS A 55 23.17 -8.76 -3.51
N GLY A 56 22.63 -9.21 -2.37
CA GLY A 56 21.20 -9.22 -2.07
C GLY A 56 20.59 -7.83 -2.14
N ALA A 57 21.25 -6.82 -1.57
CA ALA A 57 20.83 -5.42 -1.67
C ALA A 57 20.75 -4.90 -3.12
N LEU A 58 21.64 -5.34 -4.01
CA LEU A 58 21.66 -4.90 -5.40
C LEU A 58 20.55 -5.53 -6.26
N MET A 59 20.13 -6.75 -5.91
CA MET A 59 19.19 -7.55 -6.69
C MET A 59 17.77 -7.55 -6.11
N HIS A 60 17.59 -7.04 -4.89
CA HIS A 60 16.29 -7.02 -4.23
C HIS A 60 15.45 -5.81 -4.69
N PRO A 61 14.29 -6.03 -5.35
CA PRO A 61 13.45 -4.93 -5.81
C PRO A 61 12.75 -4.16 -4.67
N GLY A 62 12.92 -4.59 -3.41
CA GLY A 62 12.18 -4.12 -2.24
C GLY A 62 10.75 -4.62 -2.31
N MET A 63 10.27 -5.33 -1.29
CA MET A 63 8.87 -5.74 -1.26
C MET A 63 8.02 -4.53 -0.86
N ARG A 64 7.70 -3.73 -1.88
CA ARG A 64 7.02 -2.44 -1.75
C ARG A 64 5.70 -2.45 -2.51
N GLN A 65 4.72 -1.77 -1.94
CA GLN A 65 3.43 -1.54 -2.55
C GLN A 65 3.09 -0.06 -2.47
N GLU A 66 2.52 0.47 -3.55
CA GLU A 66 2.00 1.84 -3.58
C GLU A 66 0.49 1.79 -3.83
N VAL A 67 -0.23 2.65 -3.12
CA VAL A 67 -1.65 2.93 -3.34
C VAL A 67 -1.85 4.42 -3.52
N LEU A 68 -2.82 4.79 -4.34
CA LEU A 68 -3.12 6.15 -4.70
C LEU A 68 -4.58 6.46 -4.42
N CYS A 69 -4.86 7.58 -3.75
CA CYS A 69 -6.21 8.09 -3.61
C CYS A 69 -6.61 8.91 -4.84
N ARG A 70 -7.60 8.43 -5.59
CA ARG A 70 -8.21 9.13 -6.72
C ARG A 70 -9.71 8.92 -6.78
N ARG A 71 -10.39 9.74 -7.57
CA ARG A 71 -11.80 9.51 -7.87
C ARG A 71 -11.97 8.27 -8.75
N HIS A 72 -12.88 7.41 -8.35
CA HIS A 72 -13.33 6.23 -9.08
C HIS A 72 -14.83 6.10 -8.83
N GLU A 73 -15.61 5.94 -9.91
CA GLU A 73 -17.08 5.83 -9.84
C GLU A 73 -17.78 6.94 -9.03
N GLY A 74 -17.30 8.18 -9.15
CA GLY A 74 -17.88 9.34 -8.49
C GLY A 74 -17.55 9.51 -7.00
N ALA A 75 -16.72 8.64 -6.41
CA ALA A 75 -16.24 8.75 -5.03
C ALA A 75 -14.70 8.67 -4.96
N LEU A 76 -14.11 9.03 -3.81
CA LEU A 76 -12.68 8.80 -3.58
C LEU A 76 -12.43 7.34 -3.18
N TRP A 77 -11.44 6.73 -3.81
CA TRP A 77 -11.02 5.35 -3.62
C TRP A 77 -9.51 5.26 -3.43
N TRP A 78 -9.09 4.25 -2.66
CA TRP A 78 -7.75 3.71 -2.79
C TRP A 78 -7.69 2.87 -4.05
N LEU A 79 -6.65 3.12 -4.86
CA LEU A 79 -6.32 2.36 -6.05
C LEU A 79 -4.93 1.76 -5.85
N TRP A 80 -4.75 0.48 -6.19
CA TRP A 80 -3.42 -0.10 -6.37
C TRP A 80 -2.68 0.64 -7.47
N VAL A 81 -1.37 0.82 -7.29
CA VAL A 81 -0.46 1.32 -8.32
C VAL A 81 0.41 0.16 -8.77
N TRP A 82 0.20 -0.30 -10.00
CA TRP A 82 1.00 -1.35 -10.62
C TRP A 82 1.97 -0.76 -11.64
N SER A 83 3.18 -1.30 -11.70
CA SER A 83 4.14 -0.91 -12.73
C SER A 83 3.61 -1.29 -14.10
N GLY A 84 3.56 -0.34 -15.03
CA GLY A 84 3.25 -0.64 -16.42
C GLY A 84 4.30 -1.57 -17.06
N PRO A 85 4.01 -2.13 -18.24
CA PRO A 85 4.86 -3.13 -18.90
C PRO A 85 6.27 -2.63 -19.25
N THR A 86 6.48 -1.32 -19.26
CA THR A 86 7.80 -0.70 -19.41
C THR A 86 7.98 0.43 -18.40
N ARG A 87 9.24 0.84 -18.14
CA ARG A 87 9.53 2.01 -17.28
C ARG A 87 8.93 3.33 -17.77
N LYS A 88 8.58 3.43 -19.06
CA LYS A 88 7.97 4.62 -19.65
C LYS A 88 6.44 4.54 -19.70
N SER A 89 5.88 3.36 -19.45
CA SER A 89 4.44 3.17 -19.43
C SER A 89 3.85 3.85 -18.19
N PRO A 90 2.68 4.51 -18.31
CA PRO A 90 1.98 4.98 -17.13
C PRO A 90 1.68 3.80 -16.19
N PRO A 91 1.61 4.03 -14.87
CA PRO A 91 1.19 3.00 -13.95
C PRO A 91 -0.26 2.60 -14.23
N GLU A 92 -0.54 1.31 -14.08
CA GLU A 92 -1.90 0.80 -14.09
C GLU A 92 -2.53 1.01 -12.72
N LEU A 93 -3.79 1.44 -12.70
CA LEU A 93 -4.53 1.72 -11.48
C LEU A 93 -5.70 0.76 -11.35
N GLU A 94 -5.69 -0.03 -10.29
CA GLU A 94 -6.74 -1.01 -10.01
C GLU A 94 -7.51 -0.62 -8.74
N PRO A 95 -8.86 -0.66 -8.74
CA PRO A 95 -9.63 -0.36 -7.54
C PRO A 95 -9.32 -1.28 -6.37
N LEU A 96 -8.90 -0.70 -5.24
CA LEU A 96 -8.73 -1.42 -3.98
C LEU A 96 -10.02 -1.36 -3.16
N CYS A 97 -10.37 -0.18 -2.66
CA CYS A 97 -11.60 0.02 -1.87
C CYS A 97 -11.93 1.52 -1.75
N PRO A 98 -13.15 1.88 -1.29
CA PRO A 98 -13.48 3.26 -0.95
C PRO A 98 -12.51 3.87 0.07
N LEU A 99 -12.27 5.18 -0.02
CA LEU A 99 -11.26 5.89 0.78
C LEU A 99 -11.40 5.66 2.30
N LEU A 100 -12.64 5.63 2.79
CA LEU A 100 -12.94 5.53 4.22
C LEU A 100 -12.82 4.11 4.78
N GLU A 101 -12.64 3.10 3.92
CA GLU A 101 -12.43 1.71 4.34
C GLU A 101 -10.95 1.45 4.67
N THR A 102 -10.39 2.27 5.55
CA THR A 102 -8.95 2.31 5.84
C THR A 102 -8.41 0.98 6.39
N ASP A 103 -9.12 0.33 7.30
CA ASP A 103 -8.69 -0.97 7.82
C ASP A 103 -8.78 -2.08 6.77
N THR A 104 -9.81 -2.05 5.91
CA THR A 104 -9.92 -2.96 4.76
C THR A 104 -8.74 -2.78 3.81
N ALA A 105 -8.37 -1.54 3.50
CA ALA A 105 -7.20 -1.23 2.68
C ALA A 105 -5.93 -1.80 3.34
N ALA A 106 -5.74 -1.54 4.64
CA ALA A 106 -4.57 -2.00 5.38
C ALA A 106 -4.47 -3.53 5.42
N ASP A 107 -5.58 -4.24 5.63
CA ASP A 107 -5.61 -5.71 5.63
C ASP A 107 -5.26 -6.30 4.26
N ARG A 108 -5.82 -5.71 3.19
CA ARG A 108 -5.53 -6.16 1.83
C ARG A 108 -4.06 -5.89 1.44
N ILE A 109 -3.53 -4.72 1.78
CA ILE A 109 -2.11 -4.38 1.59
C ILE A 109 -1.22 -5.33 2.37
N ALA A 110 -1.53 -5.57 3.65
CA ALA A 110 -0.75 -6.48 4.48
C ALA A 110 -0.75 -7.91 3.92
N ARG A 111 -1.87 -8.39 3.36
CA ARG A 111 -1.91 -9.71 2.70
C ARG A 111 -1.05 -9.78 1.45
N VAL A 112 -1.01 -8.73 0.63
CA VAL A 112 -0.15 -8.68 -0.55
C VAL A 112 1.33 -8.62 -0.15
N LEU A 113 1.64 -7.91 0.93
CA LEU A 113 3.00 -7.78 1.46
C LEU A 113 3.43 -8.90 2.41
N ALA A 114 2.53 -9.83 2.76
CA ALA A 114 2.83 -10.94 3.65
C ALA A 114 3.71 -11.98 2.94
N VAL A 115 5.02 -11.75 2.95
CA VAL A 115 6.02 -12.81 2.80
C VAL A 115 6.38 -13.26 4.21
N PRO A 116 5.96 -14.47 4.64
CA PRO A 116 6.60 -15.11 5.77
C PRO A 116 8.05 -15.41 5.38
N PHE A 117 9.01 -14.74 6.02
CA PHE A 117 10.39 -15.22 5.99
C PHE A 117 10.47 -16.44 6.93
N THR A 118 10.10 -17.60 6.41
CA THR A 118 10.33 -18.89 7.09
C THR A 118 10.93 -19.84 6.06
N GLY A 119 12.25 -20.01 6.09
CA GLY A 119 12.91 -20.99 5.22
C GLY A 119 14.42 -20.92 5.03
N SER A 120 15.21 -20.34 5.94
CA SER A 120 16.57 -20.89 6.13
C SER A 120 16.39 -22.26 6.81
N PRO A 121 16.88 -23.36 6.24
CA PRO A 121 16.93 -24.62 6.96
C PRO A 121 18.05 -24.50 8.01
N ASP A 122 17.70 -24.12 9.24
CA ASP A 122 18.43 -24.61 10.40
C ASP A 122 17.86 -26.00 10.72
N GLY A 123 18.56 -27.05 10.29
CA GLY A 123 18.06 -28.41 10.52
C GLY A 123 18.92 -29.54 9.98
N SER A 124 20.02 -29.82 10.71
CA SER A 124 20.80 -31.07 10.81
C SER A 124 21.84 -31.39 9.75
#